data_AF-A0A355EWN8-F1
#
_entry.id   AF-A0A355EWN8-F1
#
_cell.length_a   1.000
_cell.length_b   1.000
_cell.length_c   1.000
_cell.angle_alpha   90.00
_cell.angle_beta   90.00
_cell.angle_gamma   90.00
#
_symmetry.space_group_name_H-M   'P 1'
#
loop_
_entity.id
_entity.type
_entity.pdbx_description
1 polymer ?
#
loop_
_entity_poly.entity_id
_entity_poly.type
_entity_poly.pdbx_seq_one_letter_code
_entity_poly.pdbx_strand_id
1 'polypeptide(L)'
;MAWKSFFVAMTRNPISLLGTAIVTASGILILTLFALDLMGMHGGPYIGILAFLILPAIFILGLLLIPTGIAWQRRRDRRAAERGEAPPVFPVLDFNEPRMRTRAIMFFALTALNAVILAAATYKGMETMESTEFCGTTCHSVMQPEHTAYQRGAHASVACVDCHIGPGAGWFVKSKLSGSWQVVSVAFNLYPRPIPTPVHNLRPARETCEQCHWPSKFVGDRLKVIDGFQDDEANTPAKTVLLLRVGGRQGVKSHGIHWHVDPGVQIRYLSDESRETIYQVEMRTPDGKVTTFATEGEGQTPPVGAAWRTMDCVDCHNRPSHTYRLPEREVDDAIVAGKVDRSLPFVRREGLRLMKVEYPSHEAAARGIAEGLKAFYAKEYPQIATQKAAAIQSAAEAFAVGYQSNVFPSMKVGWGTYPNHIGHESSPGCFRCHDEAHAAPDGRTISQDCATCHSLLAMGEEDPEILHSLEQ
;
A
#
# COMPACT_ATOMS: atom_id res chain seq x y z
N MET A 1 -2.81 57.24 -20.40
CA MET A 1 -3.62 57.62 -19.21
C MET A 1 -4.39 56.45 -18.57
N ALA A 2 -4.94 55.51 -19.35
CA ALA A 2 -5.74 54.38 -18.83
C ALA A 2 -4.99 53.42 -17.86
N TRP A 3 -3.68 53.20 -18.05
CA TRP A 3 -2.88 52.37 -17.15
C TRP A 3 -2.68 53.00 -15.76
N LYS A 4 -2.44 54.32 -15.69
CA LYS A 4 -2.30 55.03 -14.40
C LYS A 4 -3.58 54.92 -13.56
N SER A 5 -4.77 55.01 -14.18
CA SER A 5 -6.04 54.84 -13.48
C SER A 5 -6.30 53.41 -12.99
N PHE A 6 -5.73 52.40 -13.67
CA PHE A 6 -5.92 50.99 -13.31
C PHE A 6 -5.09 50.61 -12.08
N PHE A 7 -3.80 50.94 -12.05
CA PHE A 7 -2.95 50.68 -10.88
C PHE A 7 -3.45 51.40 -9.63
N VAL A 8 -3.87 52.66 -9.76
CA VAL A 8 -4.46 53.43 -8.66
C VAL A 8 -5.78 52.81 -8.18
N ALA A 9 -6.59 52.24 -9.09
CA ALA A 9 -7.82 51.56 -8.69
C ALA A 9 -7.55 50.25 -7.93
N MET A 10 -6.50 49.51 -8.30
CA MET A 10 -6.13 48.23 -7.71
C MET A 10 -5.53 48.34 -6.31
N THR A 11 -4.87 49.46 -5.99
CA THR A 11 -4.23 49.67 -4.68
C THR A 11 -5.06 50.50 -3.70
N ARG A 12 -6.22 51.01 -4.13
CA ARG A 12 -7.15 51.81 -3.31
C ARG A 12 -8.04 51.00 -2.38
N ASN A 13 -8.12 49.68 -2.56
CA ASN A 13 -8.96 48.81 -1.74
C ASN A 13 -8.16 47.61 -1.22
N PRO A 14 -8.30 47.24 0.07
CA PRO A 14 -7.58 46.10 0.64
C PRO A 14 -7.93 44.78 -0.05
N ILE A 15 -9.16 44.62 -0.58
CA ILE A 15 -9.58 43.42 -1.30
C ILE A 15 -8.86 43.30 -2.65
N SER A 16 -8.76 44.39 -3.41
CA SER A 16 -8.05 44.37 -4.69
C SER A 16 -6.54 44.26 -4.51
N LEU A 17 -5.99 44.82 -3.44
CA LEU A 17 -4.59 44.66 -3.06
C LEU A 17 -4.28 43.21 -2.66
N LEU A 18 -5.13 42.59 -1.84
CA LEU A 18 -5.03 41.17 -1.49
C LEU A 18 -5.13 40.29 -2.73
N GLY A 19 -6.09 40.55 -3.62
CA GLY A 19 -6.21 39.85 -4.90
C GLY A 19 -4.94 39.94 -5.74
N THR A 20 -4.34 41.12 -5.82
CA THR A 20 -3.06 41.35 -6.54
C THR A 20 -1.92 40.55 -5.93
N ALA A 21 -1.81 40.54 -4.58
CA ALA A 21 -0.80 39.77 -3.88
C ALA A 21 -0.96 38.26 -4.12
N ILE A 22 -2.20 37.75 -4.07
CA ILE A 22 -2.51 36.34 -4.35
C ILE A 22 -2.15 35.97 -5.79
N VAL A 23 -2.57 36.76 -6.79
CA VAL A 23 -2.25 36.53 -8.21
C VAL A 23 -0.75 36.52 -8.44
N THR A 24 -0.02 37.47 -7.85
CA THR A 24 1.43 37.56 -8.00
C THR A 24 2.14 36.37 -7.37
N ALA A 25 1.81 36.03 -6.12
CA ALA A 25 2.43 34.91 -5.42
C ALA A 25 2.11 33.56 -6.08
N SER A 26 0.82 33.29 -6.37
CA SER A 26 0.41 32.04 -7.03
C SER A 26 0.95 31.94 -8.46
N GLY A 27 1.00 33.04 -9.21
CA GLY A 27 1.60 33.06 -10.55
C GLY A 27 3.09 32.73 -10.54
N ILE A 28 3.85 33.33 -9.61
CA ILE A 28 5.28 33.00 -9.46
C ILE A 28 5.44 31.54 -9.05
N LEU A 29 4.67 31.04 -8.09
CA LEU A 29 4.71 29.64 -7.67
C LEU A 29 4.42 28.67 -8.82
N ILE A 30 3.39 28.94 -9.64
CA ILE A 30 3.05 28.12 -10.82
C ILE A 30 4.23 28.11 -11.80
N LEU A 31 4.80 29.27 -12.12
CA LEU A 31 5.94 29.36 -13.03
C LEU A 31 7.18 28.66 -12.47
N THR A 32 7.45 28.76 -11.17
CA THR A 32 8.57 28.06 -10.54
C THR A 32 8.37 26.56 -10.58
N LEU A 33 7.21 26.04 -10.18
CA LEU A 33 6.93 24.60 -10.22
C LEU A 33 6.99 24.05 -11.66
N PHE A 34 6.46 24.80 -12.63
CA PHE A 34 6.55 24.43 -14.04
C PHE A 34 7.99 24.42 -14.55
N ALA A 35 8.82 25.38 -14.12
CA ALA A 35 10.24 25.39 -14.46
C ALA A 35 10.99 24.20 -13.83
N LEU A 36 10.67 23.82 -12.58
CA LEU A 36 11.26 22.64 -11.94
C LEU A 36 10.91 21.35 -12.69
N ASP A 37 9.65 21.22 -13.13
CA ASP A 37 9.17 20.09 -13.93
C ASP A 37 9.91 19.98 -15.28
N LEU A 38 10.08 21.11 -16.00
CA LEU A 38 10.87 21.15 -17.24
C LEU A 38 12.35 20.78 -17.04
N MET A 39 12.89 20.96 -15.83
CA MET A 39 14.25 20.55 -15.47
C MET A 39 14.34 19.06 -15.09
N GLY A 40 13.25 18.30 -15.22
CA GLY A 40 13.18 16.87 -14.93
C GLY A 40 12.98 16.53 -13.45
N MET A 41 12.69 17.51 -12.60
CA MET A 41 12.31 17.27 -11.20
C MET A 41 10.84 16.89 -11.11
N HIS A 42 10.53 15.68 -11.59
CA HIS A 42 9.22 15.09 -11.43
C HIS A 42 9.00 14.79 -9.94
N GLY A 43 8.06 15.51 -9.34
CA GLY A 43 7.60 15.20 -7.99
C GLY A 43 6.72 13.95 -7.95
N GLY A 44 6.32 13.54 -6.74
CA GLY A 44 5.35 12.45 -6.61
C GLY A 44 3.94 12.83 -7.10
N PRO A 45 2.97 11.91 -6.98
CA PRO A 45 1.72 11.91 -7.76
C PRO A 45 0.84 13.16 -7.57
N TYR A 46 1.10 13.97 -6.54
CA TYR A 46 0.28 15.12 -6.17
C TYR A 46 0.87 16.47 -6.50
N ILE A 47 2.13 16.55 -6.94
CA ILE A 47 2.72 17.81 -7.41
C ILE A 47 1.91 18.38 -8.58
N GLY A 48 1.45 17.51 -9.49
CA GLY A 48 0.58 17.92 -10.59
C GLY A 48 -0.75 18.52 -10.13
N ILE A 49 -1.37 17.99 -9.08
CA ILE A 49 -2.64 18.53 -8.54
C ILE A 49 -2.40 19.91 -7.92
N LEU A 50 -1.31 20.07 -7.18
CA LEU A 50 -0.97 21.36 -6.58
C LEU A 50 -0.65 22.41 -7.65
N ALA A 51 0.16 22.04 -8.65
CA ALA A 51 0.61 22.93 -9.72
C ALA A 51 -0.49 23.27 -10.73
N PHE A 52 -1.35 22.30 -11.10
CA PHE A 52 -2.31 22.46 -12.19
C PHE A 52 -3.77 22.62 -11.75
N LEU A 53 -4.10 22.42 -10.46
CA LEU A 53 -5.47 22.59 -9.95
C LEU A 53 -5.54 23.58 -8.78
N ILE A 54 -4.81 23.36 -7.69
CA ILE A 54 -4.95 24.18 -6.47
C ILE A 54 -4.40 25.60 -6.70
N LEU A 55 -3.16 25.74 -7.17
CA LEU A 55 -2.56 27.04 -7.41
C LEU A 55 -3.33 27.85 -8.48
N PRO A 56 -3.76 27.27 -9.61
CA PRO A 56 -4.62 27.97 -10.57
C PRO A 56 -5.97 28.40 -9.98
N ALA A 57 -6.60 27.61 -9.12
CA ALA A 57 -7.83 28.01 -8.44
C ALA A 57 -7.61 29.23 -7.51
N ILE A 58 -6.50 29.24 -6.76
CA ILE A 58 -6.08 30.38 -5.93
C ILE A 58 -5.79 31.61 -6.80
N PHE A 59 -5.13 31.42 -7.95
CA PHE A 59 -4.84 32.48 -8.91
C PHE A 59 -6.13 33.10 -9.46
N ILE A 60 -7.11 32.28 -9.86
CA ILE A 60 -8.42 32.74 -10.33
C ILE A 60 -9.18 33.47 -9.21
N LEU A 61 -9.17 32.95 -7.98
CA LEU A 61 -9.76 33.65 -6.83
C LEU A 61 -9.14 35.04 -6.65
N GLY A 62 -7.81 35.14 -6.73
CA GLY A 62 -7.10 36.42 -6.70
C GLY A 62 -7.54 37.35 -7.83
N LEU A 63 -7.68 36.84 -9.05
CA LEU A 63 -8.18 37.60 -10.21
C LEU A 63 -9.62 38.11 -10.01
N LEU A 64 -10.48 37.36 -9.30
CA LEU A 64 -11.85 37.77 -8.98
C LEU A 64 -11.89 38.82 -7.85
N LEU A 65 -10.96 38.76 -6.89
CA LEU A 65 -10.84 39.74 -5.80
C LEU A 65 -10.45 41.14 -6.30
N ILE A 66 -9.70 41.24 -7.41
CA ILE A 66 -9.30 42.53 -8.00
C ILE A 66 -10.52 43.37 -8.47
N PRO A 67 -11.37 42.92 -9.41
CA PRO A 67 -12.51 43.70 -9.88
C PRO A 67 -13.59 43.85 -8.80
N THR A 68 -13.77 42.88 -7.90
CA THR A 68 -14.73 43.00 -6.80
C THR A 68 -14.30 44.07 -5.79
N GLY A 69 -13.01 44.13 -5.43
CA GLY A 69 -12.45 45.20 -4.61
C GLY A 69 -12.59 46.57 -5.25
N ILE A 70 -12.29 46.67 -6.56
CA ILE A 70 -12.46 47.92 -7.33
C ILE A 70 -13.95 48.34 -7.39
N ALA A 71 -14.87 47.41 -7.65
CA ALA A 71 -16.30 47.70 -7.72
C ALA A 71 -16.88 48.11 -6.36
N TRP A 72 -16.42 47.47 -5.28
CA TRP A 72 -16.82 47.81 -3.93
C TRP A 72 -16.32 49.20 -3.52
N GLN A 73 -15.06 49.52 -3.85
CA GLN A 73 -14.50 50.86 -3.63
C GLN A 73 -15.28 51.92 -4.42
N ARG A 74 -15.57 51.69 -5.71
CA ARG A 74 -16.37 52.60 -6.53
C ARG A 74 -17.77 52.83 -5.96
N ARG A 75 -18.42 51.78 -5.42
CA ARG A 75 -19.72 51.91 -4.74
C ARG A 75 -19.61 52.73 -3.45
N ARG A 76 -18.54 52.53 -2.67
CA ARG A 76 -18.28 53.29 -1.44
C ARG A 76 -18.01 54.76 -1.75
N ASP A 77 -17.17 55.04 -2.75
CA ASP A 77 -16.83 56.39 -3.18
C ASP A 77 -18.08 57.12 -3.72
N ARG A 78 -18.94 56.44 -4.49
CA ARG A 78 -20.20 57.02 -4.97
C ARG A 78 -21.15 57.37 -3.81
N ARG A 79 -21.31 56.47 -2.84
CA ARG A 79 -22.13 56.72 -1.64
C ARG A 79 -21.56 57.81 -0.74
N ALA A 80 -20.23 57.96 -0.69
CA ALA A 80 -19.58 59.05 0.05
C ALA A 80 -19.78 60.39 -0.67
N ALA A 81 -19.67 60.41 -2.00
CA ALA A 81 -19.97 61.59 -2.82
C ALA A 81 -21.45 62.01 -2.70
N GLU A 82 -22.38 61.06 -2.66
CA GLU A 82 -23.81 61.29 -2.37
C GLU A 82 -24.04 61.90 -0.97
N ARG A 83 -23.11 61.71 -0.02
CA ARG A 83 -23.13 62.29 1.35
C ARG A 83 -22.26 63.55 1.50
N GLY A 84 -21.62 64.03 0.44
CA GLY A 84 -20.71 65.19 0.50
C GLY A 84 -19.38 64.93 1.23
N GLU A 85 -19.03 63.66 1.49
CA GLU A 85 -17.79 63.26 2.16
C GLU A 85 -16.63 63.22 1.15
N ALA A 86 -15.46 63.75 1.52
CA ALA A 86 -14.26 63.64 0.70
C ALA A 86 -13.80 62.18 0.61
N PRO A 87 -13.36 61.70 -0.58
CA PRO A 87 -12.91 60.32 -0.72
C PRO A 87 -11.70 60.06 0.19
N PRO A 88 -11.63 58.88 0.84
CA PRO A 88 -10.54 58.55 1.75
C PRO A 88 -9.18 58.60 1.01
N VAL A 89 -8.21 59.28 1.63
CA VAL A 89 -6.87 59.46 1.08
C VAL A 89 -6.06 58.19 1.32
N PHE A 90 -6.02 57.32 0.31
CA PHE A 90 -5.07 56.21 0.28
C PHE A 90 -3.72 56.69 -0.28
N PRO A 91 -2.57 56.16 0.18
CA PRO A 91 -1.25 56.54 -0.34
C PRO A 91 -1.17 56.37 -1.86
N VAL A 92 -0.71 57.42 -2.56
CA VAL A 92 -0.49 57.41 -4.02
C VAL A 92 0.88 56.80 -4.31
N LEU A 93 0.91 55.70 -5.06
CA LEU A 93 2.15 55.08 -5.52
C LEU A 93 2.69 55.84 -6.74
N ASP A 94 3.65 56.75 -6.54
CA ASP A 94 4.34 57.44 -7.65
C ASP A 94 5.67 56.75 -8.00
N PHE A 95 5.66 55.98 -9.09
CA PHE A 95 6.85 55.28 -9.60
C PHE A 95 7.88 56.18 -10.29
N ASN A 96 7.61 57.48 -10.45
CA ASN A 96 8.62 58.44 -10.91
C ASN A 96 9.62 58.79 -9.80
N GLU A 97 9.28 58.54 -8.53
CA GLU A 97 10.21 58.72 -7.42
C GLU A 97 11.23 57.55 -7.35
N PRO A 98 12.55 57.81 -7.38
CA PRO A 98 13.56 56.75 -7.33
C PRO A 98 13.43 55.85 -6.09
N ARG A 99 13.04 56.42 -4.94
CA ARG A 99 12.83 55.68 -3.70
C ARG A 99 11.67 54.70 -3.79
N MET A 100 10.56 55.10 -4.41
CA MET A 100 9.40 54.23 -4.65
C MET A 100 9.77 53.11 -5.63
N ARG A 101 10.51 53.42 -6.70
CA ARG A 101 11.01 52.42 -7.66
C ARG A 101 11.89 51.36 -6.99
N THR A 102 12.87 51.78 -6.17
CA THR A 102 13.73 50.84 -5.44
C THR A 102 12.94 49.99 -4.44
N ARG A 103 11.99 50.58 -3.70
CA ARG A 103 11.12 49.85 -2.78
C ARG A 103 10.24 48.83 -3.50
N ALA A 104 9.68 49.19 -4.64
CA ALA A 104 8.87 48.29 -5.45
C ALA A 104 9.70 47.13 -6.03
N ILE A 105 10.88 47.42 -6.60
CA ILE A 105 11.80 46.39 -7.09
C ILE A 105 12.20 45.44 -5.95
N MET A 106 12.56 45.98 -4.78
CA MET A 106 12.87 45.17 -3.59
C MET A 106 11.69 44.32 -3.15
N PHE A 107 10.47 44.87 -3.12
CA PHE A 107 9.26 44.14 -2.76
C PHE A 107 8.98 42.97 -3.73
N PHE A 108 9.07 43.22 -5.04
CA PHE A 108 8.89 42.16 -6.04
C PHE A 108 10.01 41.13 -6.00
N ALA A 109 11.27 41.55 -5.82
CA ALA A 109 12.41 40.64 -5.70
C ALA A 109 12.31 39.75 -4.46
N LEU A 110 11.95 40.31 -3.30
CA LEU A 110 11.73 39.55 -2.07
C LEU A 110 10.52 38.62 -2.19
N THR A 111 9.46 39.06 -2.87
CA THR A 111 8.27 38.23 -3.13
C THR A 111 8.62 37.05 -4.03
N ALA A 112 9.40 37.28 -5.10
CA ALA A 112 9.89 36.23 -5.98
C ALA A 112 10.79 35.24 -5.22
N LEU A 113 11.72 35.75 -4.39
CA LEU A 113 12.58 34.91 -3.55
C LEU A 113 11.75 34.06 -2.58
N ASN A 114 10.79 34.66 -1.86
CA ASN A 114 9.91 33.94 -0.94
C ASN A 114 9.05 32.90 -1.65
N ALA A 115 8.58 33.20 -2.86
CA ALA A 115 7.84 32.24 -3.67
C ALA A 115 8.73 31.06 -4.09
N VAL A 116 9.99 31.30 -4.48
CA VAL A 116 10.95 30.21 -4.77
C VAL A 116 11.22 29.36 -3.53
N ILE A 117 11.45 29.99 -2.36
CA ILE A 117 11.64 29.27 -1.09
C ILE A 117 10.41 28.43 -0.76
N LEU A 118 9.21 29.00 -0.89
CA LEU A 118 7.96 28.30 -0.59
C LEU A 118 7.68 27.17 -1.58
N ALA A 119 7.98 27.36 -2.88
CA ALA A 119 7.88 26.30 -3.88
C ALA A 119 8.84 25.15 -3.55
N ALA A 120 10.10 25.45 -3.27
CA ALA A 120 11.09 24.44 -2.90
C ALA A 120 10.72 23.70 -1.61
N ALA A 121 10.25 24.42 -0.58
CA ALA A 121 9.80 23.83 0.66
C ALA A 121 8.55 22.97 0.47
N THR A 122 7.60 23.41 -0.36
CA THR A 122 6.38 22.64 -0.68
C THR A 122 6.72 21.38 -1.47
N TYR A 123 7.57 21.50 -2.50
CA TYR A 123 8.08 20.37 -3.27
C TYR A 123 8.73 19.34 -2.35
N LYS A 124 9.68 19.80 -1.50
CA LYS A 124 10.41 18.89 -0.61
C LYS A 124 9.49 18.26 0.44
N GLY A 125 8.57 19.04 1.01
CA GLY A 125 7.59 18.53 1.97
C GLY A 125 6.70 17.45 1.37
N MET A 126 6.24 17.63 0.12
CA MET A 126 5.44 16.63 -0.59
C MET A 126 6.24 15.37 -0.89
N GLU A 127 7.43 15.51 -1.47
CA GLU A 127 8.34 14.39 -1.76
C GLU A 127 8.62 13.57 -0.49
N THR A 128 8.89 14.22 0.65
CA THR A 128 9.08 13.54 1.93
C THR A 128 7.82 12.82 2.39
N MET A 129 6.65 13.47 2.37
CA MET A 129 5.38 12.86 2.82
C MET A 129 4.90 11.69 1.94
N GLU A 130 5.46 11.55 0.73
CA GLU A 130 5.16 10.47 -0.21
C GLU A 130 6.22 9.36 -0.23
N SER A 131 7.28 9.52 0.58
CA SER A 131 8.35 8.53 0.69
C SER A 131 7.94 7.29 1.49
N THR A 132 8.55 6.15 1.16
CA THR A 132 8.41 4.89 1.93
C THR A 132 8.89 5.05 3.36
N GLU A 133 9.94 5.85 3.58
CA GLU A 133 10.46 6.20 4.89
C GLU A 133 9.38 6.90 5.71
N PHE A 134 8.79 7.98 5.21
CA PHE A 134 7.75 8.69 5.93
C PHE A 134 6.56 7.78 6.27
N CYS A 135 6.05 7.01 5.32
CA CYS A 135 4.91 6.11 5.55
C CYS A 135 5.23 4.98 6.53
N GLY A 136 6.45 4.43 6.48
CA GLY A 136 6.85 3.24 7.24
C GLY A 136 7.40 3.53 8.64
N THR A 137 8.08 4.66 8.82
CA THR A 137 8.90 4.92 10.03
C THR A 137 8.36 6.04 10.90
N THR A 138 7.58 6.99 10.36
CA THR A 138 7.04 8.12 11.14
C THR A 138 6.14 7.64 12.27
N CYS A 139 5.21 6.73 11.95
CA CYS A 139 4.31 6.09 12.93
C CYS A 139 4.84 4.69 13.29
N HIS A 140 6.14 4.57 13.61
CA HIS A 140 6.82 3.29 13.75
C HIS A 140 6.07 2.28 14.62
N SER A 141 5.45 2.68 15.73
CA SER A 141 4.76 1.73 16.62
C SER A 141 3.59 0.99 15.97
N VAL A 142 2.87 1.65 15.05
CA VAL A 142 1.71 1.08 14.35
C VAL A 142 2.11 0.51 12.99
N MET A 143 3.05 1.15 12.30
CA MET A 143 3.46 0.79 10.94
C MET A 143 4.59 -0.23 10.88
N GLN A 144 5.31 -0.49 11.98
CA GLN A 144 6.42 -1.45 12.02
C GLN A 144 6.06 -2.84 11.45
N PRO A 145 4.88 -3.45 11.74
CA PRO A 145 4.52 -4.73 11.16
C PRO A 145 4.48 -4.69 9.62
N GLU A 146 3.71 -3.75 9.05
CA GLU A 146 3.53 -3.63 7.61
C GLU A 146 4.81 -3.14 6.90
N HIS A 147 5.61 -2.28 7.53
CA HIS A 147 6.87 -1.80 6.97
C HIS A 147 7.94 -2.90 6.95
N THR A 148 8.06 -3.68 8.03
CA THR A 148 8.98 -4.84 8.09
C THR A 148 8.60 -5.87 7.03
N ALA A 149 7.31 -6.19 6.90
CA ALA A 149 6.82 -7.11 5.88
C ALA A 149 7.05 -6.57 4.45
N TYR A 150 6.84 -5.27 4.22
CA TYR A 150 7.10 -4.60 2.94
C TYR A 150 8.55 -4.74 2.48
N GLN A 151 9.51 -4.53 3.38
CA GLN A 151 10.94 -4.59 3.05
C GLN A 151 11.39 -5.98 2.56
N ARG A 152 10.66 -7.04 2.95
CA ARG A 152 10.92 -8.43 2.56
C ARG A 152 10.02 -8.93 1.43
N GLY A 153 9.05 -8.12 1.01
CA GLY A 153 8.05 -8.50 0.01
C GLY A 153 8.53 -8.33 -1.43
N ALA A 154 7.78 -8.87 -2.38
CA ALA A 154 8.08 -8.78 -3.81
C ALA A 154 8.04 -7.35 -4.38
N HIS A 155 7.48 -6.40 -3.61
CA HIS A 155 7.31 -5.00 -3.99
C HIS A 155 8.14 -4.04 -3.12
N ALA A 156 9.22 -4.51 -2.47
CA ALA A 156 10.07 -3.71 -1.59
C ALA A 156 10.70 -2.46 -2.25
N SER A 157 10.66 -2.37 -3.59
CA SER A 157 11.15 -1.23 -4.37
C SER A 157 10.02 -0.37 -4.99
N VAL A 158 8.75 -0.63 -4.67
CA VAL A 158 7.60 0.15 -5.14
C VAL A 158 7.13 1.08 -4.04
N ALA A 159 6.97 2.37 -4.32
CA ALA A 159 6.61 3.33 -3.28
C ALA A 159 5.23 3.02 -2.68
N CYS A 160 5.05 3.25 -1.38
CA CYS A 160 3.76 3.02 -0.70
C CYS A 160 2.62 3.77 -1.39
N VAL A 161 2.90 4.97 -1.91
CA VAL A 161 1.92 5.85 -2.54
C VAL A 161 1.39 5.33 -3.88
N ASP A 162 2.15 4.49 -4.59
CA ASP A 162 1.71 3.94 -5.86
C ASP A 162 0.51 2.98 -5.68
N CYS A 163 0.49 2.28 -4.54
CA CYS A 163 -0.60 1.36 -4.18
C CYS A 163 -1.68 2.01 -3.30
N HIS A 164 -1.31 2.70 -2.22
CA HIS A 164 -2.26 3.15 -1.18
C HIS A 164 -2.90 4.50 -1.44
N ILE A 165 -2.31 5.31 -2.32
CA ILE A 165 -2.65 6.73 -2.47
C ILE A 165 -3.11 7.00 -3.90
N GLY A 166 -2.27 6.71 -4.90
CA GLY A 166 -2.61 6.80 -6.31
C GLY A 166 -2.71 8.21 -6.90
N PRO A 167 -2.61 8.35 -8.24
CA PRO A 167 -2.74 9.63 -8.91
C PRO A 167 -4.20 10.14 -8.91
N GLY A 168 -4.36 11.46 -9.09
CA GLY A 168 -5.65 12.09 -9.33
C GLY A 168 -6.29 12.80 -8.12
N ALA A 169 -7.13 13.79 -8.41
CA ALA A 169 -7.71 14.70 -7.41
C ALA A 169 -8.64 14.02 -6.39
N GLY A 170 -9.43 13.04 -6.82
CA GLY A 170 -10.34 12.32 -5.92
C GLY A 170 -9.58 11.51 -4.86
N TRP A 171 -8.57 10.77 -5.30
CA TRP A 171 -7.72 9.98 -4.42
C TRP A 171 -6.83 10.86 -3.53
N PHE A 172 -6.38 12.02 -4.02
CA PHE A 172 -5.72 13.05 -3.20
C PHE A 172 -6.56 13.50 -2.01
N VAL A 173 -7.82 13.89 -2.26
CA VAL A 173 -8.70 14.34 -1.18
C VAL A 173 -8.99 13.19 -0.21
N LYS A 174 -9.30 12.00 -0.74
CA LYS A 174 -9.61 10.82 0.08
C LYS A 174 -8.42 10.43 0.97
N SER A 175 -7.21 10.39 0.41
CA SER A 175 -5.99 10.03 1.15
C SER A 175 -5.64 11.06 2.23
N LYS A 176 -5.85 12.36 1.98
CA LYS A 176 -5.63 13.40 3.00
C LYS A 176 -6.66 13.36 4.12
N LEU A 177 -7.94 13.16 3.82
CA LEU A 177 -8.98 13.01 4.84
C LEU A 177 -8.75 11.76 5.70
N SER A 178 -8.46 10.61 5.07
CA SER A 178 -8.14 9.39 5.81
C SER A 178 -6.84 9.52 6.60
N GLY A 179 -5.82 10.16 6.03
CA GLY A 179 -4.53 10.39 6.67
C GLY A 179 -4.65 11.31 7.88
N SER A 180 -5.43 12.38 7.81
CA SER A 180 -5.72 13.23 8.97
C SER A 180 -6.40 12.45 10.10
N TRP A 181 -7.36 11.58 9.77
CA TRP A 181 -7.97 10.70 10.77
C TRP A 181 -6.97 9.69 11.34
N GLN A 182 -6.08 9.11 10.52
CA GLN A 182 -5.03 8.21 11.00
C GLN A 182 -4.07 8.90 11.98
N VAL A 183 -3.70 10.16 11.73
CA VAL A 183 -2.89 10.96 12.66
C VAL A 183 -3.61 11.14 13.99
N VAL A 184 -4.91 11.47 13.96
CA VAL A 184 -5.75 11.56 15.17
C VAL A 184 -5.80 10.21 15.89
N SER A 185 -6.06 9.12 15.16
CA SER A 185 -6.10 7.77 15.72
C SER A 185 -4.79 7.39 16.40
N VAL A 186 -3.64 7.67 15.78
CA VAL A 186 -2.33 7.39 16.39
C VAL A 186 -2.09 8.26 17.62
N ALA A 187 -2.38 9.57 17.53
CA ALA A 187 -2.15 10.52 18.62
C ALA A 187 -3.00 10.21 19.87
N PHE A 188 -4.24 9.75 19.68
CA PHE A 188 -5.18 9.46 20.76
C PHE A 188 -5.38 7.96 21.03
N ASN A 189 -4.57 7.10 20.42
CA ASN A 189 -4.66 5.64 20.56
C ASN A 189 -6.05 5.05 20.20
N LEU A 190 -6.70 5.62 19.17
CA LEU A 190 -8.04 5.24 18.69
C LEU A 190 -7.96 4.27 17.51
N TYR A 191 -7.27 3.14 17.70
CA TYR A 191 -7.15 2.10 16.68
C TYR A 191 -7.16 0.68 17.29
N PRO A 192 -7.72 -0.30 16.57
CA PRO A 192 -7.70 -1.71 16.99
C PRO A 192 -6.29 -2.31 16.89
N ARG A 193 -6.07 -3.39 17.64
CA ARG A 193 -4.84 -4.20 17.60
C ARG A 193 -5.24 -5.68 17.58
N PRO A 194 -4.90 -6.45 16.53
CA PRO A 194 -4.26 -6.04 15.28
C PRO A 194 -5.14 -5.11 14.43
N ILE A 195 -4.56 -4.52 13.38
CA ILE A 195 -5.31 -3.69 12.43
C ILE A 195 -6.17 -4.62 11.56
N PRO A 196 -7.49 -4.43 11.47
CA PRO A 196 -8.36 -5.35 10.77
C PRO A 196 -8.07 -5.40 9.28
N THR A 197 -8.20 -6.61 8.72
CA THR A 197 -8.20 -6.86 7.28
C THR A 197 -9.56 -7.40 6.86
N PRO A 198 -10.01 -7.13 5.62
CA PRO A 198 -9.30 -6.43 4.55
C PRO A 198 -9.36 -4.90 4.66
N VAL A 199 -8.41 -4.20 4.02
CA VAL A 199 -8.43 -2.73 3.97
C VAL A 199 -9.55 -2.25 3.03
N HIS A 200 -10.61 -1.66 3.59
CA HIS A 200 -11.78 -1.22 2.81
C HIS A 200 -11.53 -0.02 1.89
N ASN A 201 -10.48 0.76 2.13
CA ASN A 201 -10.17 1.98 1.39
C ASN A 201 -9.09 1.80 0.32
N LEU A 202 -8.68 0.57 0.02
CA LEU A 202 -7.73 0.31 -1.04
C LEU A 202 -8.35 0.66 -2.41
N ARG A 203 -7.50 1.15 -3.31
CA ARG A 203 -7.89 1.49 -4.68
C ARG A 203 -8.24 0.21 -5.47
N PRO A 204 -9.15 0.28 -6.47
CA PRO A 204 -9.44 -0.86 -7.32
C PRO A 204 -8.19 -1.42 -8.00
N ALA A 205 -8.08 -2.75 -8.12
CA ALA A 205 -6.90 -3.41 -8.71
C ALA A 205 -6.56 -2.90 -10.13
N ARG A 206 -7.57 -2.50 -10.92
CA ARG A 206 -7.41 -1.90 -12.25
C ARG A 206 -6.59 -0.61 -12.25
N GLU A 207 -6.67 0.17 -11.18
CA GLU A 207 -5.97 1.45 -11.05
C GLU A 207 -4.65 1.33 -10.29
N THR A 208 -4.34 0.16 -9.74
CA THR A 208 -3.13 -0.14 -8.95
C THR A 208 -2.34 -1.29 -9.57
N CYS A 209 -2.77 -2.52 -9.35
CA CYS A 209 -2.10 -3.74 -9.80
C CYS A 209 -1.91 -3.77 -11.31
N GLU A 210 -2.94 -3.38 -12.08
CA GLU A 210 -2.93 -3.50 -13.54
C GLU A 210 -2.06 -2.46 -14.26
N GLN A 211 -1.52 -1.49 -13.52
CA GLN A 211 -0.54 -0.53 -14.07
C GLN A 211 0.83 -1.20 -14.31
N CYS A 212 1.12 -2.29 -13.59
CA CYS A 212 2.38 -3.04 -13.68
C CYS A 212 2.18 -4.50 -14.09
N HIS A 213 1.06 -5.11 -13.70
CA HIS A 213 0.70 -6.48 -14.04
C HIS A 213 -0.35 -6.49 -15.15
N TRP A 214 -0.27 -7.42 -16.10
CA TRP A 214 -1.20 -7.48 -17.22
C TRP A 214 -2.09 -8.73 -17.13
N PRO A 215 -3.32 -8.66 -16.55
CA PRO A 215 -4.18 -9.83 -16.35
C PRO A 215 -4.53 -10.56 -17.65
N SER A 216 -4.66 -9.83 -18.76
CA SER A 216 -4.99 -10.40 -20.06
C SER A 216 -3.77 -10.95 -20.82
N LYS A 217 -2.59 -11.06 -20.19
CA LYS A 217 -1.43 -11.75 -20.77
C LYS A 217 -1.39 -13.19 -20.26
N PHE A 218 -1.25 -14.14 -21.17
CA PHE A 218 -1.00 -15.53 -20.79
C PHE A 218 0.37 -15.67 -20.12
N VAL A 219 0.39 -16.14 -18.88
CA VAL A 219 1.61 -16.37 -18.09
C VAL A 219 2.11 -17.80 -18.25
N GLY A 220 1.24 -18.72 -18.64
CA GLY A 220 1.51 -20.17 -18.71
C GLY A 220 1.51 -20.83 -17.34
N ASP A 221 1.85 -22.12 -17.33
CA ASP A 221 2.02 -22.87 -16.09
C ASP A 221 3.39 -22.57 -15.47
N ARG A 222 3.47 -22.61 -14.14
CA ARG A 222 4.68 -22.29 -13.38
C ARG A 222 5.07 -23.44 -12.49
N LEU A 223 6.26 -23.98 -12.71
CA LEU A 223 6.86 -24.91 -11.77
C LEU A 223 7.21 -24.17 -10.49
N LYS A 224 6.76 -24.70 -9.35
CA LYS A 224 7.08 -24.21 -8.01
C LYS A 224 7.68 -25.36 -7.22
N VAL A 225 8.91 -25.17 -6.78
CA VAL A 225 9.60 -26.07 -5.86
C VAL A 225 9.52 -25.45 -4.47
N ILE A 226 9.05 -26.25 -3.51
CA ILE A 226 8.90 -25.87 -2.12
C ILE A 226 9.86 -26.76 -1.34
N ASP A 227 11.00 -26.19 -0.97
CA ASP A 227 11.97 -26.85 -0.10
C ASP A 227 11.48 -26.83 1.35
N GLY A 228 11.54 -27.96 2.02
CA GLY A 228 11.25 -28.12 3.43
C GLY A 228 12.18 -29.17 4.04
N PHE A 229 12.00 -29.41 5.34
CA PHE A 229 12.80 -30.38 6.09
C PHE A 229 11.90 -31.15 7.06
N GLN A 230 12.30 -32.36 7.43
CA GLN A 230 11.63 -33.13 8.47
C GLN A 230 12.09 -32.68 9.88
N ASP A 231 11.30 -33.00 10.89
CA ASP A 231 11.59 -32.70 12.31
C ASP A 231 12.49 -33.77 12.98
N ASP A 232 13.27 -34.49 12.17
CA ASP A 232 14.17 -35.55 12.59
C ASP A 232 15.59 -35.04 12.90
N GLU A 233 16.46 -35.94 13.37
CA GLU A 233 17.82 -35.56 13.80
C GLU A 233 18.65 -35.01 12.63
N ALA A 234 18.48 -35.60 11.44
CA ALA A 234 19.21 -35.24 10.23
C ALA A 234 18.66 -33.97 9.55
N ASN A 235 17.49 -33.47 9.98
CA ASN A 235 16.71 -32.46 9.26
C ASN A 235 16.61 -32.86 7.78
N THR A 236 16.06 -34.05 7.53
CA THR A 236 16.01 -34.69 6.21
C THR A 236 15.30 -33.77 5.22
N PRO A 237 15.91 -33.44 4.06
CA PRO A 237 15.27 -32.60 3.06
C PRO A 237 13.95 -33.22 2.57
N ALA A 238 12.95 -32.40 2.36
CA ALA A 238 11.66 -32.79 1.84
C ALA A 238 11.18 -31.73 0.86
N LYS A 239 11.14 -32.08 -0.42
CA LYS A 239 10.75 -31.19 -1.51
C LYS A 239 9.35 -31.52 -1.99
N THR A 240 8.55 -30.47 -2.18
CA THR A 240 7.26 -30.56 -2.87
C THR A 240 7.36 -29.81 -4.18
N VAL A 241 7.01 -30.48 -5.28
CA VAL A 241 7.10 -29.92 -6.63
C VAL A 241 5.68 -29.82 -7.21
N LEU A 242 5.30 -28.60 -7.59
CA LEU A 242 3.99 -28.26 -8.10
C LEU A 242 4.11 -27.63 -9.48
N LEU A 243 3.26 -28.04 -10.42
CA LEU A 243 2.99 -27.27 -11.62
C LEU A 243 1.74 -26.43 -11.38
N LEU A 244 1.92 -25.15 -11.07
CA LEU A 244 0.82 -24.20 -10.87
C LEU A 244 0.23 -23.77 -12.22
N ARG A 245 -1.07 -23.95 -12.38
CA ARG A 245 -1.81 -23.51 -13.57
C ARG A 245 -2.17 -22.04 -13.46
N VAL A 246 -1.17 -21.17 -13.51
CA VAL A 246 -1.38 -19.71 -13.40
C VAL A 246 -2.23 -19.21 -14.57
N GLY A 247 -1.86 -19.62 -15.78
CA GLY A 247 -2.65 -19.40 -16.99
C GLY A 247 -2.80 -17.91 -17.35
N GLY A 248 -4.00 -17.52 -17.75
CA GLY A 248 -4.34 -16.20 -18.29
C GLY A 248 -5.03 -16.30 -19.65
N ARG A 249 -5.19 -15.17 -20.32
CA ARG A 249 -5.88 -15.11 -21.62
C ARG A 249 -4.97 -15.55 -22.76
N GLN A 250 -5.38 -16.60 -23.48
CA GLN A 250 -4.72 -17.12 -24.67
C GLN A 250 -5.71 -17.14 -25.86
N GLY A 251 -5.55 -16.20 -26.79
CA GLY A 251 -6.48 -16.03 -27.91
C GLY A 251 -7.87 -15.57 -27.43
N VAL A 252 -8.90 -16.38 -27.69
CA VAL A 252 -10.30 -16.08 -27.32
C VAL A 252 -10.75 -16.71 -26.01
N LYS A 253 -9.92 -17.57 -25.38
CA LYS A 253 -10.24 -18.25 -24.13
C LYS A 253 -9.22 -17.89 -23.05
N SER A 254 -9.67 -17.98 -21.81
CA SER A 254 -8.82 -17.84 -20.63
C SER A 254 -8.74 -19.16 -19.88
N HIS A 255 -7.55 -19.47 -19.37
CA HIS A 255 -7.21 -20.75 -18.78
C HIS A 255 -6.49 -20.55 -17.43
N GLY A 256 -6.43 -21.61 -16.62
CA GLY A 256 -5.76 -21.58 -15.31
C GLY A 256 -6.42 -20.61 -14.33
N ILE A 257 -5.77 -20.35 -13.20
CA ILE A 257 -6.29 -19.55 -12.10
C ILE A 257 -6.63 -18.11 -12.54
N HIS A 258 -5.87 -17.51 -13.46
CA HIS A 258 -6.13 -16.14 -13.92
C HIS A 258 -7.35 -15.98 -14.83
N TRP A 259 -8.11 -17.03 -15.12
CA TRP A 259 -9.39 -16.88 -15.81
C TRP A 259 -10.38 -15.98 -15.04
N HIS A 260 -10.27 -15.92 -13.70
CA HIS A 260 -11.09 -15.07 -12.83
C HIS A 260 -10.95 -13.57 -13.12
N VAL A 261 -9.84 -13.15 -13.72
CA VAL A 261 -9.54 -11.75 -14.05
C VAL A 261 -9.61 -11.48 -15.56
N ASP A 262 -10.20 -12.38 -16.34
CA ASP A 262 -10.48 -12.11 -17.75
C ASP A 262 -11.49 -10.95 -17.90
N PRO A 263 -11.25 -9.95 -18.77
CA PRO A 263 -12.15 -8.81 -18.92
C PRO A 263 -13.58 -9.16 -19.36
N GLY A 264 -13.78 -10.32 -20.00
CA GLY A 264 -15.09 -10.82 -20.41
C GLY A 264 -15.79 -11.66 -19.35
N VAL A 265 -15.13 -11.95 -18.23
CA VAL A 265 -15.71 -12.65 -17.09
C VAL A 265 -15.90 -11.66 -15.95
N GLN A 266 -17.07 -11.70 -15.30
CA GLN A 266 -17.31 -10.94 -14.08
C GLN A 266 -17.79 -11.89 -13.00
N ILE A 267 -17.03 -11.94 -11.91
CA ILE A 267 -17.37 -12.71 -10.72
C ILE A 267 -17.71 -11.73 -9.62
N ARG A 268 -18.88 -11.90 -9.02
CA ARG A 268 -19.30 -11.18 -7.82
C ARG A 268 -19.57 -12.20 -6.72
N TYR A 269 -19.27 -11.85 -5.50
CA TYR A 269 -19.55 -12.70 -4.36
C TYR A 269 -20.19 -11.89 -3.23
N LEU A 270 -21.05 -12.54 -2.46
CA LEU A 270 -21.65 -12.03 -1.25
C LEU A 270 -20.92 -12.63 -0.06
N SER A 271 -20.29 -11.79 0.75
CA SER A 271 -19.52 -12.23 1.91
C SER A 271 -19.83 -11.44 3.17
N ASP A 272 -19.33 -11.93 4.29
CA ASP A 272 -19.19 -11.18 5.52
C ASP A 272 -18.11 -10.08 5.39
N GLU A 273 -17.93 -9.27 6.44
CA GLU A 273 -16.99 -8.14 6.44
C GLU A 273 -15.53 -8.58 6.28
N SER A 274 -15.16 -9.75 6.84
CA SER A 274 -13.81 -10.33 6.71
C SER A 274 -13.51 -10.82 5.29
N ARG A 275 -14.56 -11.07 4.49
CA ARG A 275 -14.52 -11.73 3.17
C ARG A 275 -14.01 -13.17 3.24
N GLU A 276 -14.03 -13.80 4.40
CA GLU A 276 -13.60 -15.20 4.54
C GLU A 276 -14.75 -16.17 4.32
N THR A 277 -15.98 -15.77 4.65
CA THR A 277 -17.17 -16.59 4.42
C THR A 277 -17.90 -16.09 3.19
N ILE A 278 -18.02 -16.96 2.18
CA ILE A 278 -18.72 -16.66 0.93
C ILE A 278 -20.07 -17.40 0.95
N TYR A 279 -21.14 -16.65 0.79
CA TYR A 279 -22.51 -17.18 0.85
C TYR A 279 -23.07 -17.44 -0.54
N GLN A 280 -22.77 -16.54 -1.49
CA GLN A 280 -23.24 -16.63 -2.86
C GLN A 280 -22.16 -16.13 -3.82
N VAL A 281 -22.12 -16.74 -5.00
CA VAL A 281 -21.25 -16.34 -6.11
C VAL A 281 -22.09 -16.16 -7.37
N GLU A 282 -22.03 -14.99 -7.97
CA GLU A 282 -22.57 -14.71 -9.30
C GLU A 282 -21.44 -14.68 -10.31
N MET A 283 -21.53 -15.53 -11.33
CA MET A 283 -20.61 -15.56 -12.46
C MET A 283 -21.34 -15.12 -13.72
N ARG A 284 -20.85 -14.06 -14.36
CA ARG A 284 -21.24 -13.61 -15.70
C ARG A 284 -20.14 -13.93 -16.70
N THR A 285 -20.50 -14.67 -17.75
CA THR A 285 -19.59 -15.06 -18.85
C THR A 285 -19.68 -14.09 -20.05
N PRO A 286 -18.74 -14.17 -21.02
CA PRO A 286 -18.69 -13.24 -22.16
C PRO A 286 -19.94 -13.24 -23.07
N ASP A 287 -20.69 -14.33 -23.09
CA ASP A 287 -21.99 -14.47 -23.78
C ASP A 287 -23.14 -13.77 -23.04
N GLY A 288 -22.87 -13.16 -21.89
CA GLY A 288 -23.84 -12.46 -21.06
C GLY A 288 -24.63 -13.36 -20.12
N LYS A 289 -24.44 -14.69 -20.17
CA LYS A 289 -25.10 -15.64 -19.28
C LYS A 289 -24.63 -15.41 -17.84
N VAL A 290 -25.58 -15.38 -16.91
CA VAL A 290 -25.32 -15.29 -15.47
C VAL A 290 -25.68 -16.62 -14.83
N THR A 291 -24.78 -17.18 -14.02
CA THR A 291 -25.05 -18.32 -13.15
C THR A 291 -24.80 -17.90 -11.71
N THR A 292 -25.76 -18.20 -10.83
CA THR A 292 -25.63 -17.97 -9.40
C THR A 292 -25.40 -19.31 -8.72
N PHE A 293 -24.40 -19.36 -7.85
CA PHE A 293 -24.08 -20.47 -6.98
C PHE A 293 -24.31 -20.02 -5.54
N ALA A 294 -24.99 -20.84 -4.75
CA ALA A 294 -25.24 -20.58 -3.35
C ALA A 294 -24.97 -21.86 -2.55
N THR A 295 -24.59 -21.68 -1.29
CA THR A 295 -24.49 -22.79 -0.35
C THR A 295 -25.88 -23.03 0.29
N GLU A 296 -26.26 -24.30 0.49
CA GLU A 296 -27.48 -24.68 1.24
C GLU A 296 -27.12 -25.29 2.62
N GLY A 297 -27.65 -24.71 3.73
CA GLY A 297 -27.40 -25.20 5.08
C GLY A 297 -27.49 -24.17 6.21
N GLU A 298 -27.39 -24.65 7.46
CA GLU A 298 -27.43 -23.81 8.67
C GLU A 298 -26.16 -22.95 8.76
N GLY A 299 -26.30 -21.63 9.01
CA GLY A 299 -25.19 -20.67 9.01
C GLY A 299 -24.81 -20.07 7.66
N GLN A 300 -25.53 -20.45 6.58
CA GLN A 300 -25.25 -20.01 5.21
C GLN A 300 -26.20 -18.90 4.73
N THR A 301 -27.14 -18.48 5.59
CA THR A 301 -27.93 -17.27 5.37
C THR A 301 -27.03 -16.04 5.57
N PRO A 302 -26.93 -15.14 4.58
CA PRO A 302 -26.11 -13.94 4.72
C PRO A 302 -26.52 -13.11 5.95
N PRO A 303 -25.58 -12.73 6.83
CA PRO A 303 -25.87 -11.90 7.98
C PRO A 303 -26.23 -10.47 7.57
N VAL A 304 -26.84 -9.73 8.50
CA VAL A 304 -27.02 -8.27 8.35
C VAL A 304 -25.64 -7.63 8.22
N GLY A 305 -25.38 -6.96 7.10
CA GLY A 305 -24.08 -6.37 6.77
C GLY A 305 -23.29 -7.14 5.70
N ALA A 306 -23.76 -8.32 5.27
CA ALA A 306 -23.17 -9.00 4.11
C ALA A 306 -23.24 -8.09 2.87
N ALA A 307 -22.14 -8.02 2.13
CA ALA A 307 -22.00 -7.08 1.03
C ALA A 307 -21.56 -7.79 -0.25
N TRP A 308 -22.16 -7.37 -1.37
CA TRP A 308 -21.72 -7.81 -2.69
C TRP A 308 -20.43 -7.09 -3.07
N ARG A 309 -19.46 -7.86 -3.54
CA ARG A 309 -18.20 -7.36 -4.09
C ARG A 309 -17.93 -8.00 -5.44
N THR A 310 -17.44 -7.20 -6.38
CA THR A 310 -16.84 -7.73 -7.62
C THR A 310 -15.43 -8.18 -7.31
N MET A 311 -15.12 -9.42 -7.67
CA MET A 311 -13.79 -10.02 -7.49
C MET A 311 -12.74 -9.24 -8.28
N ASP A 312 -11.60 -8.99 -7.65
CA ASP A 312 -10.41 -8.41 -8.27
C ASP A 312 -9.13 -9.10 -7.77
N CYS A 313 -7.95 -8.58 -8.18
CA CYS A 313 -6.68 -9.20 -7.85
C CYS A 313 -6.43 -9.37 -6.34
N VAL A 314 -6.95 -8.48 -5.49
CA VAL A 314 -6.64 -8.51 -4.05
C VAL A 314 -7.52 -9.49 -3.27
N ASP A 315 -8.52 -10.09 -3.91
CA ASP A 315 -9.31 -11.15 -3.29
C ASP A 315 -8.52 -12.47 -3.21
N CYS A 316 -7.54 -12.67 -4.12
CA CYS A 316 -6.59 -13.79 -4.10
C CYS A 316 -5.18 -13.34 -3.65
N HIS A 317 -4.67 -12.24 -4.21
CA HIS A 317 -3.39 -11.62 -3.83
C HIS A 317 -3.61 -10.57 -2.74
N ASN A 318 -4.16 -10.98 -1.60
CA ASN A 318 -4.57 -10.08 -0.52
C ASN A 318 -3.40 -9.42 0.23
N ARG A 319 -2.18 -9.97 0.11
CA ARG A 319 -0.95 -9.44 0.71
C ARG A 319 0.25 -9.51 -0.25
N PRO A 320 0.24 -8.72 -1.34
CA PRO A 320 1.25 -8.80 -2.40
C PRO A 320 2.60 -8.19 -1.97
N SER A 321 2.59 -7.26 -1.01
CA SER A 321 3.77 -6.56 -0.51
C SER A 321 4.05 -6.83 0.97
N HIS A 322 3.00 -7.03 1.77
CA HIS A 322 3.08 -7.16 3.23
C HIS A 322 2.85 -8.61 3.66
N THR A 323 3.71 -9.51 3.20
CA THR A 323 3.56 -10.95 3.42
C THR A 323 4.08 -11.35 4.80
N TYR A 324 3.20 -11.91 5.63
CA TYR A 324 3.55 -12.59 6.89
C TYR A 324 3.62 -14.09 6.61
N ARG A 325 4.75 -14.70 6.96
CA ARG A 325 5.01 -16.13 6.78
C ARG A 325 4.68 -16.88 8.06
N LEU A 326 4.42 -18.18 7.91
CA LEU A 326 4.31 -19.11 9.04
C LEU A 326 5.71 -19.54 9.53
N PRO A 327 5.84 -19.99 10.79
CA PRO A 327 7.15 -20.31 11.36
C PRO A 327 7.84 -21.45 10.61
N GLU A 328 7.09 -22.43 10.09
CA GLU A 328 7.59 -23.53 9.24
C GLU A 328 8.39 -22.98 8.06
N ARG A 329 7.81 -22.01 7.34
CA ARG A 329 8.43 -21.43 6.16
C ARG A 329 9.64 -20.57 6.49
N GLU A 330 9.63 -19.84 7.61
CA GLU A 330 10.79 -19.04 8.04
C GLU A 330 11.97 -19.92 8.46
N VAL A 331 11.72 -21.03 9.17
CA VAL A 331 12.76 -21.98 9.56
C VAL A 331 13.34 -22.67 8.32
N ASP A 332 12.48 -23.20 7.45
CA ASP A 332 12.91 -23.92 6.25
C ASP A 332 13.70 -23.00 5.30
N ASP A 333 13.22 -21.77 5.03
CA ASP A 333 13.93 -20.79 4.21
C ASP A 333 15.28 -20.38 4.83
N ALA A 334 15.39 -20.33 6.17
CA ALA A 334 16.65 -20.02 6.85
C ALA A 334 17.69 -21.15 6.73
N ILE A 335 17.24 -22.41 6.72
CA ILE A 335 18.09 -23.58 6.45
C ILE A 335 18.52 -23.59 4.98
N VAL A 336 17.59 -23.38 4.04
CA VAL A 336 17.89 -23.30 2.60
C VAL A 336 18.91 -22.19 2.31
N ALA A 337 18.76 -21.03 2.94
CA ALA A 337 19.67 -19.90 2.77
C ALA A 337 21.04 -20.09 3.44
N GLY A 338 21.27 -21.22 4.13
CA GLY A 338 22.52 -21.50 4.84
C GLY A 338 22.75 -20.64 6.09
N LYS A 339 21.73 -19.90 6.55
CA LYS A 339 21.80 -19.10 7.79
C LYS A 339 21.72 -19.99 9.04
N VAL A 340 21.07 -21.14 8.89
CA VAL A 340 20.99 -22.22 9.88
C VAL A 340 21.76 -23.42 9.34
N ASP A 341 22.78 -23.86 10.06
CA ASP A 341 23.53 -25.08 9.70
C ASP A 341 22.64 -26.31 9.89
N ARG A 342 22.21 -26.91 8.77
CA ARG A 342 21.36 -28.12 8.73
C ARG A 342 21.98 -29.31 9.45
N SER A 343 23.30 -29.36 9.58
CA SER A 343 23.99 -30.46 10.27
C SER A 343 23.98 -30.32 11.80
N LEU A 344 23.26 -29.32 12.34
CA LEU A 344 22.88 -29.27 13.75
C LEU A 344 21.69 -30.22 14.01
N PRO A 345 21.84 -31.22 14.90
CA PRO A 345 20.77 -32.17 15.19
C PRO A 345 19.48 -31.49 15.62
N PHE A 346 18.35 -31.88 15.01
CA PHE A 346 17.00 -31.38 15.32
C PHE A 346 16.81 -29.86 15.25
N VAL A 347 17.68 -29.12 14.54
CA VAL A 347 17.64 -27.65 14.53
C VAL A 347 16.32 -27.09 13.99
N ARG A 348 15.70 -27.79 13.03
CA ARG A 348 14.39 -27.40 12.49
C ARG A 348 13.30 -27.50 13.55
N ARG A 349 13.15 -28.70 14.15
CA ARG A 349 12.18 -28.99 15.21
C ARG A 349 12.31 -28.01 16.36
N GLU A 350 13.54 -27.79 16.81
CA GLU A 350 13.82 -26.92 17.95
C GLU A 350 13.60 -25.43 17.62
N GLY A 351 13.94 -25.01 16.40
CA GLY A 351 13.58 -23.69 15.87
C GLY A 351 12.08 -23.45 15.89
N LEU A 352 11.28 -24.39 15.38
CA LEU A 352 9.82 -24.30 15.41
C LEU A 352 9.26 -24.26 16.83
N ARG A 353 9.78 -25.11 17.73
CA ARG A 353 9.38 -25.14 19.14
C ARG A 353 9.59 -23.79 19.81
N LEU A 354 10.76 -23.16 19.59
CA LEU A 354 11.13 -21.88 20.19
C LEU A 354 10.40 -20.69 19.55
N MET A 355 10.26 -20.68 18.22
CA MET A 355 9.58 -19.59 17.51
C MET A 355 8.06 -19.53 17.76
N LYS A 356 7.45 -20.65 18.18
CA LYS A 356 6.02 -20.73 18.55
C LYS A 356 5.74 -20.32 20.00
N VAL A 357 6.76 -20.02 20.80
CA VAL A 357 6.58 -19.49 22.16
C VAL A 357 6.05 -18.06 22.10
N GLU A 358 5.11 -17.74 22.99
CA GLU A 358 4.63 -16.36 23.15
C GLU A 358 5.63 -15.52 23.96
N TYR A 359 6.21 -14.52 23.31
CA TYR A 359 7.12 -13.57 23.95
C TYR A 359 6.49 -12.18 24.08
N PRO A 360 6.73 -11.46 25.20
CA PRO A 360 6.17 -10.13 25.41
C PRO A 360 6.81 -9.03 24.54
N SER A 361 8.01 -9.27 24.01
CA SER A 361 8.71 -8.32 23.14
C SER A 361 9.68 -9.03 22.20
N HIS A 362 10.19 -8.30 21.20
CA HIS A 362 11.22 -8.78 20.28
C HIS A 362 12.54 -9.12 20.99
N GLU A 363 12.92 -8.36 22.01
CA GLU A 363 14.12 -8.61 22.82
C GLU A 363 13.95 -9.83 23.73
N ALA A 364 12.74 -10.05 24.26
CA ALA A 364 12.43 -11.26 25.02
C ALA A 364 12.47 -12.49 24.10
N ALA A 365 11.94 -12.40 22.87
CA ALA A 365 12.02 -13.47 21.89
C ALA A 365 13.47 -13.80 21.51
N ALA A 366 14.27 -12.79 21.18
CA ALA A 366 15.67 -13.00 20.81
C ALA A 366 16.46 -13.71 21.91
N ARG A 367 16.30 -13.27 23.17
CA ARG A 367 16.95 -13.93 24.32
C ARG A 367 16.42 -15.33 24.56
N GLY A 368 15.09 -15.51 24.58
CA GLY A 368 14.47 -16.79 24.85
C GLY A 368 14.79 -17.86 23.80
N ILE A 369 14.85 -17.49 22.53
CA ILE A 369 15.25 -18.38 21.43
C ILE A 369 16.73 -18.77 21.59
N ALA A 370 17.62 -17.79 21.83
CA ALA A 370 19.05 -18.06 21.99
C ALA A 370 19.36 -18.94 23.21
N GLU A 371 18.78 -18.62 24.36
CA GLU A 371 18.95 -19.40 25.58
C GLU A 371 18.35 -20.80 25.45
N GLY A 372 17.18 -20.92 24.83
CA GLY A 372 16.51 -22.20 24.60
C GLY A 372 17.32 -23.14 23.71
N LEU A 373 17.82 -22.64 22.58
CA LEU A 373 18.62 -23.44 21.65
C LEU A 373 19.96 -23.85 22.27
N LYS A 374 20.62 -22.91 22.99
CA LYS A 374 21.86 -23.20 23.71
C LYS A 374 21.66 -24.24 24.82
N ALA A 375 20.57 -24.14 25.57
CA ALA A 375 20.25 -25.09 26.64
C ALA A 375 19.96 -26.49 26.09
N PHE A 376 19.24 -26.59 24.96
CA PHE A 376 19.00 -27.85 24.27
C PHE A 376 20.31 -28.55 23.90
N TYR A 377 21.21 -27.86 23.18
CA TYR A 377 22.49 -28.46 22.77
C TYR A 377 23.42 -28.73 23.96
N ALA A 378 23.46 -27.87 24.98
CA ALA A 378 24.26 -28.12 26.17
C ALA A 378 23.83 -29.38 26.93
N LYS A 379 22.54 -29.74 26.87
CA LYS A 379 21.98 -30.90 27.55
C LYS A 379 22.05 -32.17 26.71
N GLU A 380 21.58 -32.12 25.46
CA GLU A 380 21.40 -33.31 24.61
C GLU A 380 22.64 -33.60 23.75
N TYR A 381 23.43 -32.58 23.37
CA TYR A 381 24.63 -32.72 22.52
C TYR A 381 25.83 -31.89 23.01
N PRO A 382 26.41 -32.17 24.19
CA PRO A 382 27.45 -31.33 24.80
C PRO A 382 28.70 -31.10 23.93
N GLN A 383 29.07 -32.09 23.13
CA GLN A 383 30.21 -31.98 22.19
C GLN A 383 29.90 -30.98 21.07
N ILE A 384 28.70 -31.05 20.48
CA ILE A 384 28.23 -30.12 19.43
C ILE A 384 28.09 -28.71 20.01
N ALA A 385 27.58 -28.58 21.23
CA ALA A 385 27.46 -27.29 21.92
C ALA A 385 28.80 -26.55 21.99
N THR A 386 29.91 -27.27 22.13
CA THR A 386 31.26 -26.70 22.18
C THR A 386 31.83 -26.48 20.78
N GLN A 387 31.77 -27.51 19.92
CA GLN A 387 32.40 -27.49 18.58
C GLN A 387 31.68 -26.54 17.61
N LYS A 388 30.36 -26.41 17.74
CA LYS A 388 29.49 -25.66 16.83
C LYS A 388 28.79 -24.49 17.52
N ALA A 389 29.38 -23.95 18.59
CA ALA A 389 28.81 -22.81 19.33
C ALA A 389 28.41 -21.63 18.41
N ALA A 390 29.25 -21.31 17.41
CA ALA A 390 28.97 -20.26 16.44
C ALA A 390 27.77 -20.58 15.52
N ALA A 391 27.63 -21.83 15.08
CA ALA A 391 26.51 -22.25 14.24
C ALA A 391 25.18 -22.23 15.03
N ILE A 392 25.22 -22.63 16.31
CA ILE A 392 24.06 -22.55 17.22
C ILE A 392 23.65 -21.09 17.43
N GLN A 393 24.62 -20.20 17.64
CA GLN A 393 24.36 -18.77 17.77
C GLN A 393 23.75 -18.17 16.48
N SER A 394 24.33 -18.50 15.31
CA SER A 394 23.79 -18.08 14.01
C SER A 394 22.35 -18.58 13.79
N ALA A 395 22.06 -19.83 14.17
CA ALA A 395 20.72 -20.39 14.07
C ALA A 395 19.72 -19.64 14.97
N ALA A 396 20.11 -19.36 16.22
CA ALA A 396 19.28 -18.57 17.13
C ALA A 396 19.00 -17.15 16.61
N GLU A 397 20.01 -16.47 16.04
CA GLU A 397 19.86 -15.15 15.43
C GLU A 397 18.92 -15.20 14.21
N ALA A 398 19.06 -16.22 13.35
CA ALA A 398 18.19 -16.40 12.20
C ALA A 398 16.72 -16.62 12.61
N PHE A 399 16.48 -17.44 13.63
CA PHE A 399 15.14 -17.67 14.19
C PHE A 399 14.57 -16.42 14.85
N ALA A 400 15.38 -15.65 15.58
CA ALA A 400 14.96 -14.38 16.16
C ALA A 400 14.56 -13.37 15.07
N VAL A 401 15.33 -13.24 13.99
CA VAL A 401 14.99 -12.38 12.84
C VAL A 401 13.69 -12.86 12.17
N GLY A 402 13.52 -14.16 11.98
CA GLY A 402 12.29 -14.76 11.45
C GLY A 402 11.07 -14.42 12.32
N TYR A 403 11.20 -14.52 13.64
CA TYR A 403 10.16 -14.13 14.59
C TYR A 403 9.85 -12.62 14.52
N GLN A 404 10.87 -11.78 14.61
CA GLN A 404 10.74 -10.31 14.63
C GLN A 404 10.15 -9.74 13.35
N SER A 405 10.22 -10.49 12.25
CA SER A 405 9.63 -10.10 10.97
C SER A 405 8.14 -10.40 10.84
N ASN A 406 7.59 -11.27 11.69
CA ASN A 406 6.23 -11.80 11.53
C ASN A 406 5.36 -11.60 12.77
N VAL A 407 5.97 -11.51 13.95
CA VAL A 407 5.27 -11.40 15.23
C VAL A 407 5.57 -10.05 15.86
N PHE A 408 4.54 -9.28 16.18
CA PHE A 408 4.63 -7.94 16.76
C PHE A 408 3.72 -7.84 17.98
N PRO A 409 4.24 -8.17 19.19
CA PRO A 409 3.44 -8.20 20.42
C PRO A 409 2.73 -6.87 20.74
N SER A 410 3.39 -5.73 20.48
CA SER A 410 2.84 -4.38 20.67
C SER A 410 1.56 -4.11 19.85
N MET A 411 1.42 -4.79 18.71
CA MET A 411 0.28 -4.68 17.79
C MET A 411 -0.61 -5.93 17.82
N LYS A 412 -0.36 -6.86 18.74
CA LYS A 412 -1.07 -8.16 18.82
C LYS A 412 -1.08 -8.91 17.49
N VAL A 413 0.02 -8.82 16.73
CA VAL A 413 0.23 -9.61 15.52
C VAL A 413 1.07 -10.82 15.89
N GLY A 414 0.56 -12.02 15.63
CA GLY A 414 1.25 -13.30 15.82
C GLY A 414 1.21 -14.16 14.56
N TRP A 415 1.67 -15.40 14.68
CA TRP A 415 1.61 -16.37 13.59
C TRP A 415 0.17 -16.59 13.14
N GLY A 416 -0.09 -16.46 11.84
CA GLY A 416 -1.43 -16.67 11.28
C GLY A 416 -2.45 -15.56 11.57
N THR A 417 -2.08 -14.47 12.26
CA THR A 417 -3.00 -13.33 12.49
C THR A 417 -3.54 -12.75 11.19
N TYR A 418 -2.72 -12.75 10.15
CA TYR A 418 -3.09 -12.25 8.84
C TYR A 418 -3.02 -13.35 7.79
N PRO A 419 -4.17 -13.86 7.32
CA PRO A 419 -4.19 -14.94 6.34
C PRO A 419 -3.70 -14.47 4.98
N ASN A 420 -3.11 -15.40 4.22
CA ASN A 420 -2.72 -15.19 2.83
C ASN A 420 -3.55 -16.11 1.94
N HIS A 421 -4.24 -15.54 0.95
CA HIS A 421 -5.19 -16.27 0.12
C HIS A 421 -4.59 -16.82 -1.18
N ILE A 422 -3.28 -16.66 -1.41
CA ILE A 422 -2.59 -17.15 -2.62
C ILE A 422 -2.47 -18.69 -2.68
N GLY A 423 -2.82 -19.38 -1.60
CA GLY A 423 -2.83 -20.83 -1.49
C GLY A 423 -3.75 -21.27 -0.34
N HIS A 424 -3.74 -22.56 -0.03
CA HIS A 424 -4.67 -23.17 0.94
C HIS A 424 -3.97 -23.83 2.14
N GLU A 425 -2.73 -23.44 2.44
CA GLU A 425 -1.94 -24.01 3.56
C GLU A 425 -2.23 -23.29 4.88
N SER A 426 -2.25 -21.95 4.86
CA SER A 426 -2.43 -21.10 6.05
C SER A 426 -3.81 -20.46 6.15
N SER A 427 -4.63 -20.58 5.11
CA SER A 427 -6.02 -20.11 5.06
C SER A 427 -6.80 -20.97 4.06
N PRO A 428 -8.14 -20.93 4.02
CA PRO A 428 -8.90 -21.64 2.98
C PRO A 428 -8.61 -21.15 1.56
N GLY A 429 -8.11 -19.91 1.39
CA GLY A 429 -7.69 -19.38 0.09
C GLY A 429 -8.80 -19.43 -0.96
N CYS A 430 -8.56 -20.17 -2.04
CA CYS A 430 -9.52 -20.39 -3.13
C CYS A 430 -10.72 -21.28 -2.69
N PHE A 431 -10.54 -22.14 -1.69
CA PHE A 431 -11.60 -23.02 -1.18
C PHE A 431 -12.71 -22.27 -0.44
N ARG A 432 -12.59 -20.95 -0.26
CA ARG A 432 -13.72 -20.10 0.14
C ARG A 432 -14.86 -20.10 -0.89
N CYS A 433 -14.57 -20.41 -2.15
CA CYS A 433 -15.58 -20.57 -3.21
C CYS A 433 -15.55 -21.96 -3.83
N HIS A 434 -14.37 -22.59 -3.89
CA HIS A 434 -14.16 -23.92 -4.48
C HIS A 434 -14.31 -25.01 -3.42
N ASP A 435 -15.55 -25.36 -3.08
CA ASP A 435 -15.87 -26.23 -1.93
C ASP A 435 -16.87 -27.36 -2.26
N GLU A 436 -17.28 -27.49 -3.53
CA GLU A 436 -18.38 -28.37 -3.98
C GLU A 436 -19.77 -28.08 -3.34
N ALA A 437 -19.85 -27.16 -2.38
CA ALA A 437 -21.07 -26.79 -1.67
C ALA A 437 -21.79 -25.62 -2.36
N HIS A 438 -21.05 -24.73 -3.01
CA HIS A 438 -21.61 -23.68 -3.85
C HIS A 438 -22.24 -24.29 -5.12
N ALA A 439 -23.55 -24.48 -5.11
CA ALA A 439 -24.30 -25.13 -6.18
C ALA A 439 -25.24 -24.15 -6.89
N ALA A 440 -25.37 -24.31 -8.21
CA ALA A 440 -26.36 -23.64 -9.03
C ALA A 440 -27.66 -24.46 -9.10
N PRO A 441 -28.81 -23.84 -9.44
CA PRO A 441 -30.09 -24.54 -9.56
C PRO A 441 -30.12 -25.67 -10.60
N ASP A 442 -29.17 -25.67 -11.55
CA ASP A 442 -29.01 -26.72 -12.57
C ASP A 442 -28.09 -27.86 -12.12
N GLY A 443 -27.67 -27.88 -10.85
CA GLY A 443 -26.85 -28.93 -10.24
C GLY A 443 -25.35 -28.77 -10.45
N ARG A 444 -24.89 -27.74 -11.16
CA ARG A 444 -23.45 -27.44 -11.29
C ARG A 444 -22.90 -26.90 -9.98
N THR A 445 -21.75 -27.40 -9.54
CA THR A 445 -21.03 -26.91 -8.36
C THR A 445 -19.77 -26.13 -8.75
N ILE A 446 -19.27 -25.29 -7.85
CA ILE A 446 -17.92 -24.74 -7.97
C ILE A 446 -16.94 -25.80 -7.47
N SER A 447 -16.21 -26.41 -8.40
CA SER A 447 -15.44 -27.61 -8.08
C SER A 447 -14.24 -27.35 -7.17
N GLN A 448 -13.97 -28.27 -6.25
CA GLN A 448 -12.77 -28.33 -5.41
C GLN A 448 -11.66 -29.20 -6.02
N ASP A 449 -11.75 -29.60 -7.29
CA ASP A 449 -10.70 -30.39 -7.94
C ASP A 449 -9.35 -29.64 -7.97
N CYS A 450 -8.38 -30.18 -7.24
CA CYS A 450 -7.01 -29.68 -7.14
C CYS A 450 -6.36 -29.46 -8.52
N ALA A 451 -6.67 -30.32 -9.49
CA ALA A 451 -6.11 -30.25 -10.83
C ALA A 451 -6.52 -28.97 -11.58
N THR A 452 -7.57 -28.27 -11.14
CA THR A 452 -7.95 -26.95 -11.68
C THR A 452 -6.87 -25.90 -11.41
N CYS A 453 -6.17 -26.02 -10.28
CA CYS A 453 -5.23 -25.03 -9.78
C CYS A 453 -3.76 -25.46 -9.97
N HIS A 454 -3.46 -26.72 -9.69
CA HIS A 454 -2.10 -27.24 -9.80
C HIS A 454 -2.04 -28.74 -10.00
N SER A 455 -0.92 -29.22 -10.55
CA SER A 455 -0.59 -30.64 -10.59
C SER A 455 0.55 -30.91 -9.62
N LEU A 456 0.36 -31.91 -8.75
CA LEU A 456 1.37 -32.37 -7.80
C LEU A 456 2.31 -33.31 -8.54
N LEU A 457 3.59 -32.93 -8.64
CA LEU A 457 4.61 -33.72 -9.33
C LEU A 457 5.47 -34.53 -8.35
N ALA A 458 5.63 -34.02 -7.13
CA ALA A 458 6.27 -34.70 -6.01
C ALA A 458 5.80 -34.09 -4.69
N MET A 459 5.76 -34.87 -3.61
CA MET A 459 5.30 -34.40 -2.31
C MET A 459 6.15 -34.92 -1.16
N GLY A 460 6.88 -34.02 -0.52
CA GLY A 460 7.69 -34.36 0.65
C GLY A 460 8.83 -35.35 0.37
N GLU A 461 9.32 -35.40 -0.87
CA GLU A 461 10.37 -36.33 -1.31
C GLU A 461 11.76 -35.69 -1.14
N GLU A 462 12.75 -36.46 -0.68
CA GLU A 462 14.12 -35.96 -0.50
C GLU A 462 14.79 -35.59 -1.82
N ASP A 463 14.63 -36.46 -2.83
CA ASP A 463 15.22 -36.31 -4.16
C ASP A 463 14.20 -36.64 -5.28
N PRO A 464 13.29 -35.70 -5.62
CA PRO A 464 12.25 -35.95 -6.61
C PRO A 464 12.79 -36.22 -8.02
N GLU A 465 12.38 -37.33 -8.64
CA GLU A 465 12.79 -37.72 -10.01
C GLU A 465 12.48 -36.64 -11.07
N ILE A 466 11.39 -35.91 -10.88
CA ILE A 466 10.97 -34.84 -11.78
C ILE A 466 12.02 -33.71 -11.89
N LEU A 467 12.80 -33.45 -10.84
CA LEU A 467 13.83 -32.41 -10.88
C LEU A 467 15.01 -32.84 -11.75
N HIS A 468 15.42 -34.12 -11.66
CA HIS A 468 16.44 -34.70 -12.54
C HIS A 468 16.03 -34.67 -14.01
N SER A 469 14.75 -34.88 -14.28
CA SER A 469 14.20 -34.87 -15.64
C SER A 469 14.15 -33.47 -16.27
N LEU A 470 14.21 -32.41 -15.46
CA LEU A 470 14.17 -31.02 -15.93
C LEU A 470 15.56 -30.39 -16.11
N GLU A 471 16.60 -31.00 -15.53
CA GLU A 471 17.99 -30.56 -15.66
C GLU A 471 18.70 -31.11 -16.92
N GLN A 472 18.11 -32.12 -17.55
CA GLN A 472 18.52 -32.67 -18.85
C GLN A 472 17.93 -31.85 -20.00
#